data_AF-A0A850B256-F1
#
_entry.id   AF-A0A850B256-F1
#
_cell.length_a   1.000
_cell.length_b   1.000
_cell.length_c   1.000
_cell.angle_alpha   90.00
_cell.angle_beta   90.00
_cell.angle_gamma   90.00
#
_symmetry.space_group_name_H-M   'P 1'
#
loop_
_entity.id
_entity.type
_entity.pdbx_description
1 polymer ?
#
loop_
_entity_poly.entity_id
_entity_poly.type
_entity_poly.pdbx_seq_one_letter_code
_entity_poly.pdbx_strand_id
1 'polypeptide(L)'
;MIYFAVLALAVGLGLPLAVIGGAAAQGRAAASALDGMARQPEAIGKIQTAMILGLAFIESLVIFTFVFLFLLKSQLPADANAVVEALKSIGTK
;
A
#
# COMPACT_ATOMS: atom_id res chain seq x y z
N MET A 1 5.98 17.54 18.51
CA MET A 1 4.93 16.64 19.04
C MET A 1 3.93 16.22 17.97
N ILE A 2 3.12 17.14 17.42
CA ILE A 2 2.14 16.83 16.36
C ILE A 2 2.78 16.22 15.11
N TYR A 3 3.96 16.73 14.70
CA TYR A 3 4.71 16.18 13.55
C TYR A 3 4.95 14.66 13.66
N PHE A 4 5.48 14.18 14.80
CA PHE A 4 5.76 12.75 15.00
C PHE A 4 4.48 11.90 15.05
N ALA A 5 3.39 12.43 15.61
CA ALA A 5 2.11 11.73 15.64
C ALA A 5 1.52 11.56 14.22
N VAL A 6 1.54 12.63 13.41
CA VAL A 6 1.09 12.58 12.01
C VAL A 6 1.98 11.65 11.19
N LEU A 7 3.29 11.70 11.39
CA LEU A 7 4.26 10.83 10.73
C LEU A 7 4.01 9.35 11.05
N ALA A 8 3.78 9.02 12.33
CA ALA A 8 3.48 7.65 12.75
C ALA A 8 2.16 7.14 12.16
N LEU A 9 1.12 7.98 12.10
CA LEU A 9 -0.15 7.64 11.46
C LEU A 9 0.02 7.43 9.96
N ALA A 10 0.76 8.29 9.27
CA ALA A 10 1.04 8.16 7.85
C ALA A 10 1.79 6.85 7.53
N VAL A 11 2.83 6.51 8.29
CA VAL A 11 3.59 5.26 8.13
C VAL A 11 2.74 4.02 8.47
N GLY A 12 1.97 4.09 9.55
CA GLY A 12 1.17 2.96 10.03
C GLY A 12 -0.05 2.65 9.15
N LEU A 13 -0.67 3.66 8.55
CA LEU A 13 -1.92 3.51 7.78
C LEU A 13 -1.73 3.60 6.26
N GLY A 14 -0.64 4.21 5.78
CA GLY A 14 -0.45 4.44 4.35
C GLY A 14 -0.41 3.14 3.53
N LEU A 15 0.34 2.14 3.99
CA LEU A 15 0.46 0.86 3.27
C LEU A 15 -0.83 0.05 3.31
N PRO A 16 -1.49 -0.17 4.47
CA PRO A 16 -2.78 -0.85 4.51
C PRO A 16 -3.82 -0.26 3.56
N LEU A 17 -3.92 1.08 3.48
CA LEU A 17 -4.86 1.75 2.59
C LEU A 17 -4.54 1.48 1.11
N ALA A 18 -3.26 1.55 0.72
CA ALA A 18 -2.84 1.23 -0.64
C ALA A 18 -3.09 -0.25 -1.00
N VAL A 19 -2.82 -1.17 -0.06
CA VAL A 19 -3.06 -2.61 -0.25
C VAL A 19 -4.54 -2.92 -0.45
N ILE A 20 -5.44 -2.28 0.31
CA ILE A 20 -6.90 -2.47 0.14
C ILE A 20 -7.33 -2.05 -1.27
N GLY A 21 -6.86 -0.89 -1.74
CA GLY A 21 -7.15 -0.43 -3.11
C GLY A 21 -6.56 -1.35 -4.19
N GLY A 22 -5.31 -1.75 -4.02
CA GLY A 22 -4.60 -2.66 -4.93
C GLY A 22 -5.30 -4.03 -5.03
N ALA A 23 -5.59 -4.65 -3.90
CA ALA A 23 -6.26 -5.96 -3.84
C ALA A 23 -7.65 -5.92 -4.49
N ALA A 24 -8.44 -4.87 -4.25
CA ALA A 24 -9.75 -4.72 -4.86
C ALA A 24 -9.66 -4.57 -6.40
N ALA A 25 -8.71 -3.78 -6.89
CA ALA A 25 -8.49 -3.58 -8.32
C ALA A 25 -7.97 -4.85 -9.01
N GLN A 26 -6.99 -5.52 -8.40
CA GLN A 26 -6.42 -6.77 -8.91
C GLN A 26 -7.46 -7.90 -8.96
N GLY A 27 -8.27 -8.05 -7.90
CA GLY A 27 -9.35 -9.04 -7.87
C GLY A 27 -10.35 -8.84 -9.00
N ARG A 28 -10.74 -7.58 -9.28
CA ARG A 28 -11.63 -7.25 -10.40
C ARG A 28 -10.98 -7.51 -11.76
N ALA A 29 -9.72 -7.13 -11.94
CA ALA A 29 -8.99 -7.36 -13.19
C ALA A 29 -8.84 -8.87 -13.47
N ALA A 30 -8.49 -9.66 -12.46
CA ALA A 30 -8.37 -11.10 -12.56
C ALA A 30 -9.72 -11.77 -12.87
N ALA A 31 -10.79 -11.40 -12.17
CA ALA A 31 -12.14 -11.93 -12.44
C ALA A 31 -12.59 -11.65 -13.87
N SER A 32 -12.44 -10.40 -14.34
CA SER A 32 -12.79 -10.03 -15.71
C SER A 32 -11.95 -10.77 -16.76
N ALA A 33 -10.68 -11.03 -16.47
CA ALA A 33 -9.82 -11.79 -17.36
C ALA A 33 -10.23 -13.27 -17.43
N LEU A 34 -10.54 -13.89 -16.29
CA LEU A 34 -11.04 -15.27 -16.22
C LEU A 34 -12.36 -15.43 -16.99
N ASP A 35 -13.31 -14.51 -16.81
CA ASP A 35 -14.57 -14.50 -17.57
C ASP A 35 -14.32 -14.35 -19.07
N GLY A 36 -13.39 -13.48 -19.46
CA GLY A 36 -13.00 -13.30 -20.86
C GLY A 36 -12.38 -14.56 -21.46
N MET A 37 -11.50 -15.22 -20.72
CA MET A 37 -10.86 -16.48 -21.11
C MET A 37 -11.87 -17.63 -21.25
N ALA A 38 -12.84 -17.71 -20.34
CA ALA A 38 -13.89 -18.71 -20.40
C ALA A 38 -14.81 -18.53 -21.62
N ARG A 39 -15.06 -17.28 -22.02
CA ARG A 39 -15.89 -16.95 -23.19
C ARG A 39 -15.16 -17.11 -24.52
N GLN A 40 -13.86 -16.83 -24.56
CA GLN A 40 -13.03 -16.90 -25.78
C GLN A 40 -11.72 -17.67 -25.49
N PRO A 41 -11.77 -19.02 -25.46
CA PRO A 41 -10.60 -19.85 -25.14
C PRO A 41 -9.41 -19.66 -26.09
N GLU A 42 -9.66 -19.36 -27.37
CA GLU A 42 -8.62 -19.08 -28.36
C GLU A 42 -7.86 -17.78 -28.11
N ALA A 43 -8.40 -16.87 -27.30
CA ALA A 43 -7.78 -15.60 -26.95
C ALA A 43 -7.04 -15.61 -25.60
N ILE A 44 -6.99 -16.76 -24.89
CA ILE A 44 -6.42 -16.86 -23.52
C ILE A 44 -5.05 -16.20 -23.40
N GLY A 45 -4.11 -16.51 -24.31
CA GLY A 45 -2.75 -15.96 -24.22
C GLY A 45 -2.71 -14.42 -24.31
N LYS A 46 -3.55 -13.82 -25.16
CA LYS A 46 -3.65 -12.36 -25.28
C LYS A 46 -4.29 -11.73 -24.04
N ILE A 47 -5.37 -12.32 -23.53
CA ILE A 47 -6.07 -11.86 -22.34
C ILE A 47 -5.15 -11.96 -21.11
N GLN A 48 -4.42 -13.06 -20.97
CA GLN A 48 -3.49 -13.27 -19.86
C GLN A 48 -2.35 -12.24 -19.88
N THR A 49 -1.80 -11.96 -21.06
CA THR A 49 -0.75 -10.94 -21.21
C THR A 49 -1.28 -9.56 -20.81
N ALA A 50 -2.46 -9.17 -21.29
CA ALA A 50 -3.08 -7.91 -20.93
C ALA A 50 -3.39 -7.82 -19.43
N MET A 51 -3.89 -8.91 -18.83
CA MET A 51 -4.13 -9.02 -17.39
C MET A 51 -2.85 -8.82 -16.60
N ILE A 52 -1.77 -9.55 -16.92
CA ILE A 52 -0.49 -9.44 -16.20
C ILE A 52 0.07 -8.02 -16.26
N LEU A 53 0.02 -7.36 -17.43
CA LEU A 53 0.43 -5.97 -17.56
C LEU A 53 -0.42 -5.04 -16.68
N GLY A 54 -1.74 -5.22 -16.70
CA GLY A 54 -2.65 -4.47 -15.83
C GLY A 54 -2.37 -4.68 -14.34
N LEU A 55 -2.16 -5.93 -13.91
CA LEU A 55 -1.81 -6.28 -12.54
C LEU A 55 -0.47 -5.68 -12.13
N ALA A 56 0.54 -5.68 -13.02
CA ALA A 56 1.84 -5.08 -12.76
C ALA A 56 1.75 -3.56 -12.58
N PHE A 57 0.91 -2.86 -13.36
CA PHE A 57 0.68 -1.43 -13.16
C PHE A 57 -0.02 -1.15 -11.83
N ILE A 58 -1.03 -1.95 -11.45
CA ILE A 58 -1.68 -1.80 -10.14
C ILE A 58 -0.68 -2.05 -9.01
N GLU A 59 0.11 -3.12 -9.10
CA GLU A 59 1.10 -3.49 -8.10
C GLU A 59 2.21 -2.42 -7.97
N SER A 60 2.59 -1.77 -9.07
CA SER A 60 3.60 -0.70 -9.04
C SER A 60 3.22 0.45 -8.12
N LEU A 61 1.93 0.78 -8.00
CA LEU A 61 1.43 1.81 -7.09
C LEU A 61 1.56 1.38 -5.63
N VAL A 62 1.29 0.10 -5.34
CA VAL A 62 1.45 -0.47 -3.99
C VAL A 62 2.93 -0.51 -3.61
N ILE A 63 3.80 -0.94 -4.53
CA ILE A 63 5.25 -0.97 -4.32
C ILE A 63 5.82 0.44 -4.13
N PHE A 64 5.41 1.43 -4.93
CA PHE A 64 5.85 2.81 -4.73
C PHE A 64 5.41 3.37 -3.38
N THR A 65 4.18 3.05 -2.95
CA THR A 65 3.71 3.41 -1.61
C THR A 65 4.55 2.74 -0.54
N PHE A 66 4.86 1.45 -0.67
CA PHE A 66 5.73 0.72 0.25
C PHE A 66 7.13 1.35 0.34
N VAL A 67 7.77 1.64 -0.80
CA VAL A 67 9.10 2.27 -0.85
C VAL A 67 9.07 3.64 -0.17
N PHE A 68 8.09 4.47 -0.49
CA PHE A 68 7.96 5.80 0.10
C PHE A 68 7.78 5.74 1.62
N LEU A 69 6.96 4.82 2.13
CA LEU A 69 6.75 4.65 3.57
C LEU A 69 7.98 4.05 4.26
N PHE A 70 8.75 3.20 3.58
CA PHE A 70 10.00 2.68 4.11
C PHE A 70 11.05 3.81 4.27
N LEU A 71 11.12 4.74 3.32
CA LEU A 71 11.94 5.94 3.45
C LEU A 71 11.44 6.83 4.59
N LEU A 72 10.13 7.06 4.67
CA LEU A 72 9.52 7.92 5.70
C LEU A 72 9.67 7.36 7.11
N LYS A 73 9.64 6.03 7.26
CA LYS A 73 9.89 5.32 8.53
C LYS A 73 11.22 5.74 9.16
N SER A 74 12.26 6.00 8.36
CA SER A 74 13.58 6.40 8.88
C SER A 74 13.56 7.73 9.64
N GLN A 75 12.53 8.55 9.44
CA GLN A 75 12.35 9.84 10.11
C GLN A 75 11.59 9.71 11.45
N LEU A 76 11.10 8.51 11.81
CA LEU A 76 10.53 8.29 13.14
C LEU A 76 11.64 8.24 14.21
N PRO A 77 11.34 8.71 15.44
CA PRO A 77 12.27 8.61 16.55
C PRO A 77 12.60 7.14 16.83
N ALA A 78 13.89 6.78 16.76
CA ALA A 78 14.38 5.43 17.03
C ALA A 78 14.46 5.11 18.53
N ASP A 79 14.52 6.15 19.37
CA ASP A 79 14.63 6.06 20.82
C ASP A 79 13.23 6.01 21.46
N ALA A 80 12.96 4.94 22.22
CA ALA A 80 11.75 4.79 23.01
C ALA A 80 11.61 5.89 24.09
N ASN A 81 12.71 6.41 24.61
CA ASN A 81 12.70 7.51 25.57
C ASN A 81 12.25 8.82 24.93
N ALA A 82 12.61 9.09 23.66
CA ALA A 82 12.09 10.23 22.92
C ALA A 82 10.57 10.15 22.73
N VAL A 83 10.01 8.94 22.57
CA VAL A 83 8.57 8.70 22.53
C VAL A 83 7.93 8.91 23.91
N VAL A 84 8.57 8.43 24.98
CA VAL A 84 8.08 8.59 26.37
C VAL A 84 8.13 10.04 26.82
N GLU A 85 9.17 10.78 26.48
CA GLU A 85 9.32 12.21 26.77
C GLU A 85 8.29 13.05 26.00
N ALA A 86 8.08 12.69 24.73
CA ALA A 86 6.97 13.19 23.93
C ALA A 86 5.61 12.97 24.63
N LEU A 87 5.31 11.74 25.09
CA LEU A 87 4.06 11.43 25.77
C LEU A 87 3.91 12.16 27.12
N LYS A 88 5.00 12.30 27.88
CA LYS A 88 5.02 13.02 29.17
C LYS A 88 4.70 14.50 28.99
N SER A 89 5.14 15.13 27.91
CA SER A 89 4.83 16.54 27.60
C SER A 89 3.35 16.81 27.27
N ILE A 90 2.59 15.76 26.92
CA ILE A 90 1.14 15.83 26.71
C ILE A 90 0.39 15.71 28.06
N GLY A 91 0.92 14.90 28.99
CA GLY A 91 0.33 14.65 30.30
C GLY A 91 0.70 15.66 31.39
N THR A 92 1.68 16.53 31.16
CA THR A 92 2.03 17.63 32.07
C THR A 92 1.29 18.89 31.66
N LYS A 93 0.01 18.95 32.02
CA LYS A 93 -0.61 20.18 32.51
C LYS A 93 -0.71 20.10 34.02
#